data_AF-A0A6P0NCN9-F1
#
_entry.id   AF-A0A6P0NCN9-F1
#
_cell.length_a   1.000
_cell.length_b   1.000
_cell.length_c   1.000
_cell.angle_alpha   90.00
_cell.angle_beta   90.00
_cell.angle_gamma   90.00
#
_symmetry.space_group_name_H-M   'P 1'
#
loop_
_entity.id
_entity.type
_entity.pdbx_description
1 polymer ?
#
loop_
_entity_poly.entity_id
_entity_poly.type
_entity_poly.pdbx_seq_one_letter_code
_entity_poly.pdbx_strand_id
1 'polypeptide(L)'
;MSITIRERGTLVFEALQKKSAKGIEAMASAIGISKSSVARHQKGIERRNQYEASHLWESEAGSVWLKQMVCGTIFYFGIKHGIGVGEISKFLKALELEHHVGCSPSALARLKTQLKEQIVAYEAAQSEYCQPQEGQGIVLGSDEVFFGLPILVLMELASGYIFTETQTEGRSYEDWDKAISPLSKHSAWRCHAMVSDGAKALIKLALETMGCVSVPDLFHAMRSLGQPMVGALGRQQSNLNKAFAKANERLSKRISPANREKIQQEIVSLKAQQEELTQDKASYDTAIEDISQILHPFELESGQGQTVQSIEQQLSTPLKSLTTLSSRYGGTKASNAIDTFGQQVPHIAAGIHAWWYWVFAALATQTECLQTQNWVIAHLLPWVYWQQQADKTQQPKLKNRYQQAAQEAAQRLLSDAFTHTLTPEAKQTWLDWAQWMANNYQRTSSAVEGRNGYLTRLHHSGRGFSALDLSVFTIIHNFHLTRPDGTTAAERLFDHEFPDLFEWVVEHMGDLPLARQSKKTQRPNSFHLEGFPA
;
A
#
# COMPACT_ATOMS: atom_id res chain seq x y z
N MET A 1 -35.58 25.65 13.65
CA MET A 1 -34.48 25.66 12.66
C MET A 1 -35.01 26.27 11.37
N SER A 2 -34.22 27.10 10.68
CA SER A 2 -34.62 27.64 9.38
C SER A 2 -34.36 26.61 8.28
N ILE A 3 -35.41 26.19 7.57
CA ILE A 3 -35.29 25.31 6.40
C ILE A 3 -34.35 25.88 5.33
N THR A 4 -33.50 25.04 4.74
CA THR A 4 -32.48 25.40 3.75
C THR A 4 -33.11 25.82 2.41
N ILE A 5 -32.29 26.35 1.51
CA ILE A 5 -32.76 26.74 0.16
C ILE A 5 -33.16 25.50 -0.66
N ARG A 6 -32.44 24.38 -0.51
CA ARG A 6 -32.77 23.13 -1.23
C ARG A 6 -34.05 22.51 -0.68
N GLU A 7 -34.19 22.42 0.64
CA GLU A 7 -35.41 21.91 1.30
C GLU A 7 -36.67 22.69 0.87
N ARG A 8 -36.59 24.02 0.82
CA ARG A 8 -37.69 24.86 0.30
C ARG A 8 -38.01 24.55 -1.16
N GLY A 9 -37.00 24.26 -1.98
CA GLY A 9 -37.16 23.87 -3.38
C GLY A 9 -37.90 22.55 -3.51
N THR A 10 -37.49 21.54 -2.75
CA THR A 10 -38.11 20.21 -2.72
C THR A 10 -39.58 20.28 -2.29
N LEU A 11 -39.89 21.02 -1.22
CA LEU A 11 -41.28 21.21 -0.77
C LEU A 11 -42.16 21.84 -1.85
N VAL A 12 -41.63 22.85 -2.58
CA VAL A 12 -42.35 23.49 -3.69
C VAL A 12 -42.52 22.52 -4.86
N PHE A 13 -41.50 21.73 -5.19
CA PHE A 13 -41.58 20.71 -6.25
C PHE A 13 -42.62 19.63 -5.94
N GLU A 14 -42.65 19.11 -4.72
CA GLU A 14 -43.65 18.12 -4.30
C GLU A 14 -45.07 18.65 -4.34
N ALA A 15 -45.28 19.90 -3.92
CA ALA A 15 -46.60 20.53 -3.98
C ALA A 15 -47.06 20.74 -5.43
N LEU A 16 -46.13 21.00 -6.36
CA LEU A 16 -46.42 21.05 -7.80
C LEU A 16 -46.83 19.67 -8.34
N GLN A 17 -46.17 18.59 -7.90
CA GLN A 17 -46.48 17.21 -8.33
C GLN A 17 -47.82 16.70 -7.77
N LYS A 18 -48.10 16.96 -6.49
CA LYS A 18 -49.32 16.51 -5.80
C LYS A 18 -50.60 17.21 -6.30
N LYS A 19 -50.49 18.25 -7.14
CA LYS A 19 -51.60 19.13 -7.60
C LYS A 19 -52.50 19.64 -6.47
N SER A 20 -52.01 19.64 -5.22
CA SER A 20 -52.81 19.79 -4.00
C SER A 20 -53.19 21.24 -3.70
N ALA A 21 -52.52 22.22 -4.32
CA ALA A 21 -52.79 23.64 -4.14
C ALA A 21 -52.69 24.40 -5.49
N LYS A 22 -53.83 24.81 -6.06
CA LYS A 22 -53.85 25.62 -7.29
C LYS A 22 -53.55 27.08 -6.93
N GLY A 23 -52.29 27.48 -7.12
CA GLY A 23 -51.84 28.87 -7.02
C GLY A 23 -50.80 29.12 -5.92
N ILE A 24 -49.95 30.13 -6.14
CA ILE A 24 -48.82 30.49 -5.27
C ILE A 24 -49.26 30.74 -3.82
N GLU A 25 -50.46 31.29 -3.61
CA GLU A 25 -50.98 31.61 -2.29
C GLU A 25 -51.40 30.37 -1.49
N ALA A 26 -52.13 29.45 -2.12
CA ALA A 26 -52.53 28.19 -1.50
C ALA A 26 -51.31 27.32 -1.18
N MET A 27 -50.30 27.31 -2.06
CA MET A 27 -49.05 26.59 -1.87
C MET A 27 -48.18 27.19 -0.76
N ALA A 28 -48.09 28.53 -0.70
CA ALA A 28 -47.40 29.24 0.39
C ALA A 28 -48.02 28.91 1.76
N SER A 29 -49.36 28.88 1.83
CA SER A 29 -50.09 28.53 3.04
C SER A 29 -49.92 27.05 3.43
N ALA A 30 -49.92 26.13 2.46
CA ALA A 30 -49.80 24.70 2.71
C ALA A 30 -48.39 24.27 3.15
N ILE A 31 -47.35 24.91 2.62
CA ILE A 31 -45.94 24.59 2.92
C ILE A 31 -45.38 25.42 4.09
N GLY A 32 -46.01 26.55 4.42
CA GLY A 32 -45.55 27.43 5.50
C GLY A 32 -44.38 28.34 5.10
N ILE A 33 -44.30 28.76 3.82
CA ILE A 33 -43.27 29.68 3.31
C ILE A 33 -43.88 30.88 2.59
N SER A 34 -43.14 31.98 2.44
CA SER A 34 -43.70 33.19 1.81
C SER A 34 -44.05 33.00 0.33
N LYS A 35 -45.09 33.71 -0.14
CA LYS A 35 -45.50 33.75 -1.58
C LYS A 35 -44.32 34.08 -2.50
N SER A 36 -43.48 35.03 -2.10
CA SER A 36 -42.28 35.42 -2.85
C SER A 36 -41.24 34.29 -2.94
N SER A 37 -41.14 33.45 -1.91
CA SER A 37 -40.28 32.27 -1.88
C SER A 37 -40.81 31.21 -2.84
N VAL A 38 -42.10 30.86 -2.77
CA VAL A 38 -42.75 29.91 -3.69
C VAL A 38 -42.53 30.32 -5.14
N ALA A 39 -42.84 31.58 -5.48
CA ALA A 39 -42.68 32.10 -6.85
C ALA A 39 -41.21 32.03 -7.33
N ARG A 40 -40.25 32.30 -6.44
CA ARG A 40 -38.82 32.21 -6.75
C ARG A 40 -38.37 30.76 -6.97
N HIS A 41 -38.81 29.84 -6.13
CA HIS A 41 -38.48 28.42 -6.25
C HIS A 41 -39.12 27.79 -7.48
N GLN A 42 -40.38 28.11 -7.79
CA GLN A 42 -41.05 27.65 -9.02
C GLN A 42 -40.28 28.06 -10.28
N LYS A 43 -39.94 29.35 -10.41
CA LYS A 43 -39.08 29.85 -11.51
C LYS A 43 -37.70 29.20 -11.51
N GLY A 44 -37.16 28.89 -10.33
CA GLY A 44 -35.90 28.18 -10.18
C GLY A 44 -35.96 26.78 -10.76
N ILE A 45 -36.98 25.99 -10.39
CA ILE A 45 -37.23 24.63 -10.85
C ILE A 45 -37.39 24.61 -12.37
N GLU A 46 -38.21 25.51 -12.94
CA GLU A 46 -38.39 25.62 -14.40
C GLU A 46 -37.04 25.85 -15.13
N ARG A 47 -36.17 26.70 -14.57
CA ARG A 47 -34.85 26.97 -15.14
C ARG A 47 -33.89 25.79 -15.02
N ARG A 48 -34.07 24.93 -14.03
CA ARG A 48 -33.21 23.75 -13.84
C ARG A 48 -33.68 22.55 -14.66
N ASN A 49 -34.98 22.41 -14.83
CA ASN A 49 -35.61 21.32 -15.58
C ASN A 49 -35.58 21.54 -17.09
N GLN A 50 -34.36 21.63 -17.65
CA GLN A 50 -34.14 21.81 -19.09
C GLN A 50 -34.04 20.47 -19.86
N TYR A 51 -33.78 19.38 -19.15
CA TYR A 51 -33.64 18.03 -19.71
C TYR A 51 -34.71 17.10 -19.16
N GLU A 52 -35.06 16.05 -19.90
CA GLU A 52 -36.14 15.12 -19.53
C GLU A 52 -35.95 14.53 -18.12
N ALA A 53 -34.73 14.08 -17.80
CA ALA A 53 -34.39 13.49 -16.51
C ALA A 53 -34.22 14.52 -15.37
N SER A 54 -34.17 15.82 -15.66
CA SER A 54 -33.83 16.85 -14.67
C SER A 54 -34.78 16.92 -13.48
N HIS A 55 -36.06 16.60 -13.71
CA HIS A 55 -37.08 16.66 -12.67
C HIS A 55 -36.81 15.66 -11.52
N LEU A 56 -36.05 14.59 -11.77
CA LEU A 56 -35.70 13.59 -10.76
C LEU A 56 -34.88 14.24 -9.63
N TRP A 57 -34.00 15.18 -9.96
CA TRP A 57 -33.11 15.87 -9.00
C TRP A 57 -33.82 16.85 -8.07
N GLU A 58 -35.07 17.20 -8.36
CA GLU A 58 -35.88 18.11 -7.55
C GLU A 58 -36.63 17.37 -6.41
N SER A 59 -36.78 16.05 -6.53
CA SER A 59 -37.33 15.21 -5.47
C SER A 59 -36.35 15.07 -4.29
N GLU A 60 -36.87 14.77 -3.11
CA GLU A 60 -36.03 14.51 -1.92
C GLU A 60 -35.03 13.37 -2.19
N ALA A 61 -35.53 12.21 -2.63
CA ALA A 61 -34.70 11.05 -2.95
C ALA A 61 -33.64 11.36 -4.03
N GLY A 62 -34.02 12.08 -5.09
CA GLY A 62 -33.10 12.46 -6.15
C GLY A 62 -32.05 13.49 -5.69
N SER A 63 -32.41 14.42 -4.81
CA SER A 63 -31.45 15.37 -4.24
C SER A 63 -30.44 14.68 -3.32
N VAL A 64 -30.88 13.72 -2.50
CA VAL A 64 -29.99 12.88 -1.66
C VAL A 64 -29.03 12.09 -2.54
N TRP A 65 -29.55 11.40 -3.56
CA TRP A 65 -28.71 10.64 -4.49
C TRP A 65 -27.74 11.53 -5.27
N LEU A 66 -28.17 12.72 -5.70
CA LEU A 66 -27.31 13.69 -6.37
C LEU A 66 -26.15 14.15 -5.48
N LYS A 67 -26.41 14.36 -4.18
CA LYS A 67 -25.37 14.66 -3.18
C LYS A 67 -24.36 13.51 -3.09
N GLN A 68 -24.83 12.28 -2.94
CA GLN A 68 -23.97 11.09 -2.92
C GLN A 68 -23.13 10.97 -4.18
N MET A 69 -23.73 11.10 -5.37
CA MET A 69 -23.01 10.97 -6.65
C MET A 69 -21.94 12.07 -6.83
N VAL A 70 -22.25 13.33 -6.51
CA VAL A 70 -21.27 14.42 -6.63
C VAL A 70 -20.14 14.27 -5.61
N CYS A 71 -20.47 13.96 -4.35
CA CYS A 71 -19.45 13.73 -3.32
C CYS A 71 -18.58 12.51 -3.67
N GLY A 72 -19.20 11.41 -4.11
CA GLY A 72 -18.51 10.21 -4.57
C GLY A 72 -17.59 10.50 -5.75
N THR A 73 -18.04 11.28 -6.73
CA THR A 73 -17.19 11.70 -7.86
C THR A 73 -15.94 12.42 -7.37
N ILE A 74 -16.07 13.34 -6.41
CA ILE A 74 -14.92 14.09 -5.88
C ILE A 74 -14.04 13.21 -4.98
N PHE A 75 -14.63 12.37 -4.13
CA PHE A 75 -13.91 11.48 -3.23
C PHE A 75 -13.09 10.44 -4.01
N TYR A 76 -13.75 9.64 -4.86
CA TYR A 76 -13.11 8.58 -5.60
C TYR A 76 -12.20 9.10 -6.72
N PHE A 77 -12.68 9.99 -7.59
CA PHE A 77 -11.85 10.44 -8.71
C PHE A 77 -10.94 11.60 -8.32
N GLY A 78 -11.50 12.60 -7.66
CA GLY A 78 -10.77 13.83 -7.33
C GLY A 78 -9.70 13.66 -6.26
N ILE A 79 -10.01 12.99 -5.16
CA ILE A 79 -9.11 12.84 -4.01
C ILE A 79 -8.27 11.57 -4.17
N LYS A 80 -8.90 10.38 -4.17
CA LYS A 80 -8.19 9.08 -4.15
C LYS A 80 -7.32 8.82 -5.39
N HIS A 81 -7.71 9.35 -6.56
CA HIS A 81 -6.98 9.18 -7.82
C HIS A 81 -6.35 10.48 -8.36
N GLY A 82 -6.51 11.60 -7.66
CA GLY A 82 -5.88 12.87 -8.03
C GLY A 82 -6.41 13.52 -9.31
N ILE A 83 -7.64 13.21 -9.76
CA ILE A 83 -8.21 13.84 -10.96
C ILE A 83 -8.51 15.32 -10.68
N GLY A 84 -8.08 16.18 -11.61
CA GLY A 84 -8.26 17.63 -11.50
C GLY A 84 -9.73 18.05 -11.59
N VAL A 85 -10.11 19.06 -10.80
CA VAL A 85 -11.50 19.60 -10.77
C VAL A 85 -12.00 20.13 -12.11
N GLY A 86 -11.09 20.46 -13.02
CA GLY A 86 -11.41 20.85 -14.41
C GLY A 86 -12.02 19.69 -15.20
N GLU A 87 -11.47 18.48 -15.09
CA GLU A 87 -12.02 17.29 -15.74
C GLU A 87 -13.32 16.83 -15.06
N ILE A 88 -13.40 16.92 -13.72
CA ILE A 88 -14.64 16.65 -12.99
C ILE A 88 -15.76 17.62 -13.43
N SER A 89 -15.42 18.90 -13.66
CA SER A 89 -16.37 19.89 -14.18
C SER A 89 -16.94 19.49 -15.54
N LYS A 90 -16.09 19.01 -16.45
CA LYS A 90 -16.52 18.52 -17.77
C LYS A 90 -17.39 17.27 -17.64
N PHE A 91 -17.00 16.33 -16.79
CA PHE A 91 -17.76 15.11 -16.52
C PHE A 91 -19.17 15.42 -16.02
N LEU A 92 -19.32 16.26 -14.99
CA LEU A 92 -20.64 16.61 -14.46
C LEU A 92 -21.51 17.38 -15.46
N LYS A 93 -20.91 18.17 -16.36
CA LYS A 93 -21.63 18.83 -17.48
C LYS A 93 -22.06 17.84 -18.56
N ALA A 94 -21.24 16.83 -18.84
CA ALA A 94 -21.61 15.76 -19.77
C ALA A 94 -22.80 14.93 -19.23
N LEU A 95 -23.02 14.95 -17.92
CA LEU A 95 -24.20 14.38 -17.25
C LEU A 95 -25.37 15.38 -17.12
N GLU A 96 -25.28 16.57 -17.72
CA GLU A 96 -26.33 17.60 -17.73
C GLU A 96 -26.68 18.18 -16.33
N LEU A 97 -25.72 18.15 -15.40
CA LEU A 97 -25.94 18.55 -14.00
C LEU A 97 -25.63 20.02 -13.70
N GLU A 98 -25.12 20.78 -14.67
CA GLU A 98 -24.72 22.17 -14.49
C GLU A 98 -25.86 23.12 -14.12
N HIS A 99 -27.09 22.69 -14.33
CA HIS A 99 -28.28 23.43 -13.92
C HIS A 99 -28.72 23.09 -12.48
N HIS A 100 -28.30 21.94 -11.94
CA HIS A 100 -28.69 21.47 -10.60
C HIS A 100 -27.59 21.66 -9.56
N VAL A 101 -26.33 21.65 -10.01
CA VAL A 101 -25.13 21.72 -9.17
C VAL A 101 -24.17 22.78 -9.70
N GLY A 102 -23.48 23.45 -8.78
CA GLY A 102 -22.38 24.34 -9.11
C GLY A 102 -21.18 23.57 -9.68
N CYS A 103 -21.22 23.26 -10.98
CA CYS A 103 -20.19 22.47 -11.67
C CYS A 103 -18.96 23.28 -12.11
N SER A 104 -18.78 24.53 -11.68
CA SER A 104 -17.59 25.31 -12.06
C SER A 104 -16.34 24.77 -11.34
N PRO A 105 -15.14 24.83 -11.96
CA PRO A 105 -13.91 24.35 -11.31
C PRO A 105 -13.70 24.97 -9.91
N SER A 106 -14.00 26.26 -9.74
CA SER A 106 -13.91 26.94 -8.45
C SER A 106 -14.90 26.42 -7.39
N ALA A 107 -16.13 26.08 -7.79
CA ALA A 107 -17.13 25.54 -6.87
C ALA A 107 -16.76 24.11 -6.45
N LEU A 108 -16.30 23.29 -7.41
CA LEU A 108 -15.83 21.94 -7.15
C LEU A 108 -14.53 21.91 -6.32
N ALA A 109 -13.63 22.89 -6.49
CA ALA A 109 -12.44 23.01 -5.65
C ALA A 109 -12.78 23.29 -4.19
N ARG A 110 -13.77 24.16 -3.92
CA ARG A 110 -14.27 24.38 -2.56
C ARG A 110 -14.90 23.13 -1.99
N LEU A 111 -15.74 22.44 -2.77
CA LEU A 111 -16.38 21.20 -2.33
C LEU A 111 -15.36 20.09 -2.04
N LYS A 112 -14.31 19.97 -2.88
CA LYS A 112 -13.17 19.07 -2.64
C LYS A 112 -12.43 19.41 -1.36
N THR A 113 -12.25 20.69 -1.04
CA THR A 113 -11.60 21.12 0.21
C THR A 113 -12.46 20.78 1.43
N GLN A 114 -13.77 21.04 1.36
CA GLN A 114 -14.71 20.66 2.41
C GLN A 114 -14.73 19.14 2.66
N LEU A 115 -14.72 18.33 1.60
CA LEU A 115 -14.62 16.88 1.74
C LEU A 115 -13.32 16.45 2.45
N LYS A 116 -12.18 17.08 2.13
CA LYS A 116 -10.92 16.81 2.83
C LYS A 116 -10.99 17.16 4.32
N GLU A 117 -11.58 18.31 4.64
CA GLU A 117 -11.78 18.73 6.03
C GLU A 117 -12.67 17.75 6.80
N GLN A 118 -13.74 17.23 6.17
CA GLN A 118 -14.59 16.20 6.79
C GLN A 118 -13.86 14.86 6.95
N ILE A 119 -12.98 14.48 6.03
CA ILE A 119 -12.14 13.27 6.20
C ILE A 119 -11.23 13.42 7.43
N VAL A 120 -10.64 14.61 7.66
CA VAL A 120 -9.86 14.87 8.87
C VAL A 120 -10.74 14.88 10.12
N ALA A 121 -11.95 15.43 10.05
CA ALA A 121 -12.91 15.41 11.15
C ALA A 121 -13.34 13.98 11.52
N TYR A 122 -13.45 13.08 10.54
CA TYR A 122 -13.72 11.67 10.77
C TYR A 122 -12.64 11.04 11.66
N GLU A 123 -11.37 11.19 11.32
CA GLU A 123 -10.27 10.60 12.12
C GLU A 123 -10.29 11.12 13.55
N ALA A 124 -10.52 12.42 13.74
CA ALA A 124 -10.68 13.00 15.07
C ALA A 124 -11.86 12.38 15.84
N ALA A 125 -13.00 12.15 15.18
CA ALA A 125 -14.17 11.52 15.78
C ALA A 125 -13.94 10.04 16.13
N GLN A 126 -13.08 9.33 15.39
CA GLN A 126 -12.77 7.92 15.64
C GLN A 126 -11.57 7.70 16.58
N SER A 127 -10.89 8.77 17.00
CA SER A 127 -9.63 8.69 17.76
C SER A 127 -9.75 7.97 19.11
N GLU A 128 -10.92 7.99 19.74
CA GLU A 128 -11.17 7.29 21.01
C GLU A 128 -11.12 5.75 20.88
N TYR A 129 -11.42 5.23 19.69
CA TYR A 129 -11.35 3.81 19.37
C TYR A 129 -9.97 3.38 18.84
N CYS A 130 -9.10 4.34 18.55
CA CYS A 130 -7.73 4.10 18.07
C CYS A 130 -6.74 4.00 19.24
N GLN A 131 -7.09 3.23 20.27
CA GLN A 131 -6.28 3.06 21.46
C GLN A 131 -5.71 1.63 21.53
N PRO A 132 -4.40 1.45 21.73
CA PRO A 132 -3.83 0.13 21.94
C PRO A 132 -4.35 -0.53 23.22
N GLN A 133 -4.38 -1.86 23.19
CA GLN A 133 -4.40 -2.65 24.43
C GLN A 133 -3.02 -2.62 25.10
N GLU A 134 -2.98 -2.71 26.43
CA GLU A 134 -1.71 -2.71 27.17
C GLU A 134 -0.82 -3.89 26.74
N GLY A 135 0.41 -3.59 26.32
CA GLY A 135 1.37 -4.56 25.83
C GLY A 135 1.08 -5.09 24.42
N GLN A 136 0.17 -4.47 23.66
CA GLN A 136 -0.17 -4.92 22.31
C GLN A 136 1.08 -4.92 21.41
N GLY A 137 1.43 -6.11 20.92
CA GLY A 137 2.64 -6.32 20.14
C GLY A 137 2.49 -5.81 18.70
N ILE A 138 3.51 -5.12 18.19
CA ILE A 138 3.57 -4.61 16.82
C ILE A 138 4.92 -4.84 16.15
N VAL A 139 4.92 -4.91 14.82
CA VAL A 139 6.13 -4.85 14.00
C VAL A 139 6.02 -3.68 13.03
N LEU A 140 6.99 -2.78 13.11
CA LEU A 140 6.99 -1.56 12.33
C LEU A 140 7.80 -1.71 11.05
N GLY A 141 7.37 -1.01 10.01
CA GLY A 141 8.12 -0.75 8.80
C GLY A 141 8.31 0.74 8.67
N SER A 142 9.54 1.15 8.35
CA SER A 142 9.86 2.56 8.18
C SER A 142 10.67 2.79 6.92
N ASP A 143 10.31 3.82 6.17
CA ASP A 143 11.08 4.27 5.01
C ASP A 143 10.94 5.79 4.81
N GLU A 144 11.86 6.35 4.03
CA GLU A 144 11.91 7.76 3.67
C GLU A 144 11.54 7.95 2.19
N VAL A 145 10.59 8.84 1.90
CA VAL A 145 10.24 9.26 0.54
C VAL A 145 10.43 10.76 0.34
N PHE A 146 10.79 11.19 -0.87
CA PHE A 146 11.24 12.55 -1.15
C PHE A 146 10.36 13.25 -2.20
N PHE A 147 9.61 14.27 -1.77
CA PHE A 147 8.81 15.14 -2.64
C PHE A 147 9.16 16.62 -2.39
N GLY A 148 10.44 16.95 -2.56
CA GLY A 148 11.03 18.22 -2.17
C GLY A 148 11.60 18.15 -0.75
N LEU A 149 10.73 18.01 0.24
CA LEU A 149 11.12 17.69 1.62
C LEU A 149 10.99 16.18 1.89
N PRO A 150 11.80 15.62 2.80
CA PRO A 150 11.68 14.23 3.22
C PRO A 150 10.35 13.99 3.95
N ILE A 151 9.79 12.80 3.76
CA ILE A 151 8.63 12.29 4.46
C ILE A 151 9.00 10.95 5.06
N LEU A 152 8.77 10.81 6.37
CA LEU A 152 8.84 9.53 7.05
C LEU A 152 7.49 8.83 6.93
N VAL A 153 7.51 7.59 6.44
CA VAL A 153 6.36 6.67 6.51
C VAL A 153 6.68 5.61 7.56
N LEU A 154 5.90 5.58 8.64
CA LEU A 154 5.95 4.57 9.69
C LEU A 154 4.63 3.81 9.73
N MET A 155 4.71 2.50 9.50
CA MET A 155 3.54 1.63 9.32
C MET A 155 3.66 0.39 10.20
N GLU A 156 2.56 -0.05 10.81
CA GLU A 156 2.46 -1.39 11.37
C GLU A 156 2.25 -2.40 10.23
N LEU A 157 3.18 -3.31 10.05
CA LEU A 157 3.29 -4.10 8.82
C LEU A 157 2.24 -5.21 8.69
N ALA A 158 1.70 -5.74 9.80
CA ALA A 158 0.71 -6.81 9.76
C ALA A 158 -0.68 -6.30 9.33
N SER A 159 -1.13 -5.19 9.91
CA SER A 159 -2.39 -4.50 9.60
C SER A 159 -2.26 -3.59 8.38
N GLY A 160 -1.08 -3.02 8.13
CA GLY A 160 -0.84 -1.97 7.15
C GLY A 160 -1.24 -0.58 7.64
N TYR A 161 -1.51 -0.40 8.94
CA TYR A 161 -1.91 0.89 9.51
C TYR A 161 -0.73 1.86 9.55
N ILE A 162 -0.93 3.07 9.04
CA ILE A 162 0.08 4.12 9.03
C ILE A 162 -0.05 4.92 10.32
N PHE A 163 0.95 4.84 11.19
CA PHE A 163 1.05 5.65 12.41
C PHE A 163 1.56 7.06 12.12
N THR A 164 2.49 7.20 11.17
CA THR A 164 3.11 8.48 10.87
C THR A 164 3.41 8.56 9.39
N GLU A 165 2.89 9.60 8.74
CA GLU A 165 3.24 9.99 7.37
C GLU A 165 3.42 11.50 7.37
N THR A 166 4.62 11.95 7.74
CA THR A 166 4.88 13.36 8.07
C THR A 166 6.06 13.91 7.30
N GLN A 167 5.86 15.10 6.73
CA GLN A 167 6.89 15.88 6.06
C GLN A 167 7.67 16.74 7.06
N THR A 168 8.98 16.78 6.92
CA THR A 168 9.89 17.55 7.78
C THR A 168 10.97 18.23 6.94
N GLU A 169 11.63 19.26 7.46
CA GLU A 169 12.74 19.91 6.74
C GLU A 169 14.03 19.07 6.76
N GLY A 170 14.25 18.35 7.85
CA GLY A 170 15.39 17.47 8.08
C GLY A 170 14.99 16.00 8.17
N ARG A 171 16.00 15.13 8.19
CA ARG A 171 15.84 13.67 8.31
C ARG A 171 16.80 13.05 9.32
N SER A 172 17.17 13.84 10.32
CA SER A 172 17.97 13.37 11.44
C SER A 172 17.15 12.45 12.34
N TYR A 173 17.82 11.77 13.27
CA TYR A 173 17.14 11.02 14.32
C TYR A 173 16.20 11.93 15.12
N GLU A 174 16.65 13.14 15.45
CA GLU A 174 15.89 14.11 16.24
C GLU A 174 14.64 14.61 15.51
N ASP A 175 14.71 14.79 14.19
CA ASP A 175 13.55 15.15 13.36
C ASP A 175 12.49 14.04 13.39
N TRP A 176 12.94 12.79 13.25
CA TRP A 176 12.05 11.63 13.22
C TRP A 176 11.51 11.23 14.60
N ASP A 177 12.30 11.33 15.65
CA ASP A 177 11.87 11.09 17.03
C ASP A 177 10.75 12.07 17.42
N LYS A 178 10.88 13.33 16.99
CA LYS A 178 9.82 14.33 17.15
C LYS A 178 8.57 13.97 16.35
N ALA A 179 8.71 13.47 15.13
CA ALA A 179 7.58 13.09 14.28
C ALA A 179 6.79 11.91 14.85
N ILE A 180 7.46 10.93 15.45
CA ILE A 180 6.83 9.72 16.02
C ILE A 180 6.48 9.86 17.50
N SER A 181 6.73 11.02 18.10
CA SER A 181 6.48 11.31 19.52
C SER A 181 5.07 10.93 20.02
N PRO A 182 3.98 11.08 19.24
CA PRO A 182 2.68 10.58 19.66
C PRO A 182 2.73 9.07 19.93
N LEU A 183 3.26 8.28 18.99
CA LEU A 183 3.38 6.83 19.12
C LEU A 183 4.28 6.42 20.29
N SER A 184 5.47 7.02 20.43
CA SER A 184 6.45 6.62 21.46
C SER A 184 6.04 6.99 22.88
N LYS A 185 5.14 7.98 23.06
CA LYS A 185 4.58 8.35 24.37
C LYS A 185 3.40 7.47 24.79
N HIS A 186 2.77 6.76 23.86
CA HIS A 186 1.74 5.77 24.17
C HIS A 186 2.42 4.44 24.53
N SER A 187 2.74 4.26 25.82
CA SER A 187 3.51 3.13 26.37
C SER A 187 2.84 1.76 26.26
N ALA A 188 1.58 1.70 25.82
CA ALA A 188 0.84 0.46 25.70
C ALA A 188 1.31 -0.40 24.51
N TRP A 189 1.96 0.17 23.49
CA TRP A 189 2.53 -0.62 22.40
C TRP A 189 3.82 -1.33 22.81
N ARG A 190 3.96 -2.60 22.41
CA ARG A 190 5.21 -3.34 22.49
C ARG A 190 5.79 -3.56 21.09
N CYS A 191 6.75 -2.74 20.70
CA CYS A 191 7.42 -2.91 19.42
C CYS A 191 8.43 -4.08 19.49
N HIS A 192 8.23 -5.10 18.66
CA HIS A 192 9.11 -6.28 18.64
C HIS A 192 10.25 -6.13 17.64
N ALA A 193 10.00 -5.48 16.51
CA ALA A 193 11.00 -5.24 15.48
C ALA A 193 10.60 -4.03 14.61
N MET A 194 11.60 -3.41 14.00
CA MET A 194 11.40 -2.37 12.99
C MET A 194 12.22 -2.69 11.74
N VAL A 195 11.53 -2.85 10.60
CA VAL A 195 12.11 -3.19 9.30
C VAL A 195 12.36 -1.91 8.51
N SER A 196 13.59 -1.71 8.02
CA SER A 196 13.96 -0.51 7.24
C SER A 196 15.10 -0.76 6.25
N ASP A 197 15.38 0.22 5.38
CA ASP A 197 16.51 0.20 4.44
C ASP A 197 17.89 0.29 5.12
N GLY A 198 17.94 0.48 6.44
CA GLY A 198 19.18 0.60 7.21
C GLY A 198 19.73 2.03 7.28
N ALA A 199 18.94 3.05 6.98
CA ALA A 199 19.31 4.43 7.25
C ALA A 199 19.65 4.63 8.74
N LYS A 200 20.76 5.31 9.03
CA LYS A 200 21.28 5.47 10.40
C LYS A 200 20.26 6.07 11.37
N ALA A 201 19.46 7.03 10.91
CA ALA A 201 18.40 7.64 11.72
C ALA A 201 17.32 6.61 12.08
N LEU A 202 16.89 5.78 11.12
CA LEU A 202 15.88 4.74 11.33
C LEU A 202 16.38 3.61 12.25
N ILE A 203 17.65 3.19 12.10
CA ILE A 203 18.28 2.24 13.04
C ILE A 203 18.25 2.82 14.46
N LYS A 204 18.61 4.09 14.62
CA LYS A 204 18.62 4.75 15.93
C LYS A 204 17.21 4.88 16.52
N LEU A 205 16.20 5.20 15.71
CA LEU A 205 14.79 5.20 16.14
C LEU A 205 14.33 3.83 16.65
N ALA A 206 14.67 2.76 15.94
CA ALA A 206 14.32 1.41 16.36
C ALA A 206 14.90 1.07 17.74
N LEU A 207 16.20 1.35 17.91
CA LEU A 207 16.94 0.98 19.12
C LEU A 207 16.65 1.89 20.33
N GLU A 208 16.64 3.21 20.13
CA GLU A 208 16.57 4.19 21.23
C GLU A 208 15.14 4.65 21.53
N THR A 209 14.31 4.87 20.51
CA THR A 209 12.95 5.39 20.69
C THR A 209 11.92 4.27 20.85
N MET A 210 11.95 3.27 19.96
CA MET A 210 10.99 2.16 20.00
C MET A 210 11.43 1.00 20.89
N GLY A 211 12.71 0.97 21.30
CA GLY A 211 13.25 -0.07 22.18
C GLY A 211 13.19 -1.48 21.58
N CYS A 212 13.27 -1.61 20.26
CA CYS A 212 13.12 -2.88 19.53
C CYS A 212 14.36 -3.21 18.69
N VAL A 213 14.41 -4.41 18.11
CA VAL A 213 15.49 -4.76 17.17
C VAL A 213 15.30 -4.04 15.83
N SER A 214 16.39 -3.54 15.27
CA SER A 214 16.43 -3.02 13.90
C SER A 214 16.70 -4.17 12.92
N VAL A 215 15.79 -4.39 11.97
CA VAL A 215 15.87 -5.48 10.99
C VAL A 215 16.10 -4.87 9.60
N PRO A 216 17.19 -5.26 8.90
CA PRO A 216 17.39 -4.86 7.52
C PRO A 216 16.27 -5.39 6.63
N ASP A 217 15.72 -4.54 5.76
CA ASP A 217 14.75 -4.96 4.76
C ASP A 217 15.40 -5.97 3.81
N LEU A 218 14.87 -7.21 3.82
CA LEU A 218 15.41 -8.29 3.02
C LEU A 218 15.33 -8.00 1.51
N PHE A 219 14.33 -7.27 1.04
CA PHE A 219 14.24 -6.90 -0.38
C PHE A 219 15.43 -6.02 -0.79
N HIS A 220 15.74 -4.99 -0.01
CA HIS A 220 16.87 -4.10 -0.25
C HIS A 220 18.21 -4.80 -0.08
N ALA A 221 18.33 -5.65 0.95
CA ALA A 221 19.53 -6.45 1.19
C ALA A 221 19.82 -7.41 0.03
N MET A 222 18.82 -8.18 -0.42
CA MET A 222 18.96 -9.14 -1.53
C MET A 222 19.23 -8.44 -2.87
N ARG A 223 18.57 -7.29 -3.12
CA ARG A 223 18.82 -6.49 -4.32
C ARG A 223 20.26 -5.99 -4.35
N SER A 224 20.75 -5.47 -3.23
CA SER A 224 22.12 -4.95 -3.10
C SER A 224 23.17 -6.06 -3.26
N LEU A 225 22.90 -7.23 -2.69
CA LEU A 225 23.73 -8.43 -2.83
C LEU A 225 23.87 -8.87 -4.30
N GLY A 226 22.74 -8.97 -5.02
CA GLY A 226 22.72 -9.55 -6.36
C GLY A 226 23.13 -8.59 -7.49
N GLN A 227 22.79 -7.30 -7.38
CA GLN A 227 22.92 -6.32 -8.48
C GLN A 227 24.32 -6.29 -9.15
N PRO A 228 25.45 -6.31 -8.42
CA PRO A 228 26.77 -6.23 -9.03
C PRO A 228 27.07 -7.39 -10.00
N MET A 229 26.58 -8.59 -9.69
CA MET A 229 26.85 -9.82 -10.44
C MET A 229 25.88 -10.02 -11.59
N VAL A 230 24.57 -9.78 -11.39
CA VAL A 230 23.53 -9.95 -12.43
C VAL A 230 23.88 -9.16 -13.70
N GLY A 231 24.28 -7.89 -13.52
CA GLY A 231 24.67 -7.05 -14.64
C GLY A 231 25.93 -7.55 -15.37
N ALA A 232 26.90 -8.11 -14.63
CA ALA A 232 28.13 -8.65 -15.22
C ALA A 232 27.86 -9.96 -16.00
N LEU A 233 27.09 -10.88 -15.41
CA LEU A 233 26.64 -12.12 -16.05
C LEU A 233 25.85 -11.84 -17.34
N GLY A 234 24.91 -10.88 -17.29
CA GLY A 234 24.13 -10.48 -18.46
C GLY A 234 24.98 -9.89 -19.59
N ARG A 235 25.96 -9.03 -19.25
CA ARG A 235 26.91 -8.50 -20.24
C ARG A 235 27.77 -9.59 -20.87
N GLN A 236 28.30 -10.51 -20.06
CA GLN A 236 29.11 -11.61 -20.58
C GLN A 236 28.31 -12.50 -21.52
N GLN A 237 27.05 -12.83 -21.18
CA GLN A 237 26.15 -13.57 -22.06
C GLN A 237 25.95 -12.85 -23.39
N SER A 238 25.67 -11.55 -23.37
CA SER A 238 25.47 -10.76 -24.58
C SER A 238 26.72 -10.74 -25.46
N ASN A 239 27.90 -10.59 -24.86
CA ASN A 239 29.18 -10.58 -25.56
C ASN A 239 29.48 -11.93 -26.21
N LEU A 240 29.32 -13.04 -25.48
CA LEU A 240 29.53 -14.38 -26.01
C LEU A 240 28.56 -14.69 -27.16
N ASN A 241 27.28 -14.32 -27.03
CA ASN A 241 26.30 -14.53 -28.09
C ASN A 241 26.66 -13.76 -29.37
N LYS A 242 27.12 -12.51 -29.23
CA LYS A 242 27.60 -11.70 -30.37
C LYS A 242 28.87 -12.28 -31.00
N ALA A 243 29.83 -12.70 -30.18
CA ALA A 243 31.07 -13.31 -30.64
C ALA A 243 30.79 -14.62 -31.40
N PHE A 244 29.91 -15.46 -30.86
CA PHE A 244 29.47 -16.71 -31.49
C PHE A 244 28.75 -16.47 -32.82
N ALA A 245 27.82 -15.51 -32.87
CA ALA A 245 27.14 -15.15 -34.11
C ALA A 245 28.14 -14.64 -35.18
N LYS A 246 29.08 -13.77 -34.80
CA LYS A 246 30.13 -13.25 -35.69
C LYS A 246 31.11 -14.33 -36.15
N ALA A 247 31.43 -15.31 -35.30
CA ALA A 247 32.25 -16.46 -35.67
C ALA A 247 31.55 -17.34 -36.71
N ASN A 248 30.26 -17.63 -36.53
CA ASN A 248 29.47 -18.39 -37.51
C ASN A 248 29.30 -17.63 -38.84
N GLU A 249 29.08 -16.32 -38.81
CA GLU A 249 29.01 -15.49 -40.03
C GLU A 249 30.34 -15.47 -40.80
N ARG A 250 31.48 -15.47 -40.09
CA ARG A 250 32.80 -15.61 -40.72
C ARG A 250 32.98 -17.00 -41.33
N LEU A 251 32.49 -18.04 -40.66
CA LEU A 251 32.58 -19.43 -41.14
C LEU A 251 31.73 -19.68 -42.40
N SER A 252 30.62 -18.96 -42.57
CA SER A 252 29.73 -19.08 -43.74
C SER A 252 30.25 -18.38 -44.99
N LYS A 253 31.32 -17.56 -44.89
CA LYS A 253 31.96 -16.90 -46.03
C LYS A 253 32.96 -17.84 -46.72
N ARG A 254 33.31 -17.53 -47.98
CA ARG A 254 34.36 -18.27 -48.71
C ARG A 254 35.73 -17.91 -48.15
N ILE A 255 36.35 -18.84 -47.44
CA ILE A 255 37.61 -18.67 -46.70
C ILE A 255 38.56 -19.85 -46.95
N SER A 256 39.86 -19.67 -46.70
CA SER A 256 40.86 -20.73 -46.84
C SER A 256 40.68 -21.85 -45.79
N PRO A 257 41.11 -23.09 -46.08
CA PRO A 257 41.01 -24.21 -45.13
C PRO A 257 41.64 -23.91 -43.76
N ALA A 258 42.82 -23.30 -43.74
CA ALA A 258 43.51 -22.93 -42.50
C ALA A 258 42.72 -21.88 -41.66
N ASN A 259 42.08 -20.91 -42.32
CA ASN A 259 41.25 -19.93 -41.61
C ASN A 259 39.92 -20.53 -41.13
N ARG A 260 39.36 -21.48 -41.89
CA ARG A 260 38.18 -22.23 -41.47
C ARG A 260 38.45 -23.01 -40.18
N GLU A 261 39.57 -23.73 -40.11
CA GLU A 261 39.97 -24.49 -38.92
C GLU A 261 40.14 -23.59 -37.68
N LYS A 262 40.80 -22.43 -37.83
CA LYS A 262 40.94 -21.44 -36.74
C LYS A 262 39.59 -20.93 -36.23
N ILE A 263 38.66 -20.57 -37.13
CA ILE A 263 37.32 -20.11 -36.73
C ILE A 263 36.54 -21.24 -36.06
N GLN A 264 36.73 -22.49 -36.50
CA GLN A 264 36.07 -23.64 -35.90
C GLN A 264 36.57 -23.92 -34.49
N GLN A 265 37.88 -23.78 -34.23
CA GLN A 265 38.45 -23.81 -32.88
C GLN A 265 37.95 -22.65 -32.01
N GLU A 266 37.84 -21.43 -32.57
CA GLU A 266 37.24 -20.28 -31.88
C GLU A 266 35.80 -20.58 -31.46
N ILE A 267 34.99 -21.16 -32.34
CA ILE A 267 33.60 -21.57 -32.05
C ILE A 267 33.54 -22.61 -30.94
N VAL A 268 34.43 -23.60 -30.94
CA VAL A 268 34.50 -24.61 -29.86
C VAL A 268 34.82 -23.94 -28.52
N SER A 269 35.79 -23.02 -28.49
CA SER A 269 36.12 -22.25 -27.27
C SER A 269 34.95 -21.39 -26.80
N LEU A 270 34.26 -20.70 -27.72
CA LEU A 270 33.09 -19.87 -27.39
C LEU A 270 31.94 -20.72 -26.83
N LYS A 271 31.73 -21.94 -27.34
CA LYS A 271 30.74 -22.88 -26.78
C LYS A 271 31.10 -23.31 -25.37
N ALA A 272 32.37 -23.65 -25.12
CA ALA A 272 32.83 -24.00 -23.78
C ALA A 272 32.63 -22.85 -22.79
N GLN A 273 32.93 -21.60 -23.20
CA GLN A 273 32.67 -20.41 -22.37
C GLN A 273 31.17 -20.16 -22.13
N GLN A 274 30.30 -20.48 -23.11
CA GLN A 274 28.84 -20.39 -22.93
C GLN A 274 28.31 -21.43 -21.95
N GLU A 275 28.83 -22.65 -21.99
CA GLU A 275 28.48 -23.72 -21.05
C GLU A 275 28.93 -23.37 -19.62
N GLU A 276 30.16 -22.90 -19.46
CA GLU A 276 30.68 -22.42 -18.17
C GLU A 276 29.85 -21.25 -17.62
N LEU A 277 29.52 -20.26 -18.45
CA LEU A 277 28.64 -19.15 -18.05
C LEU A 277 27.24 -19.64 -17.64
N THR A 278 26.72 -20.67 -18.30
CA THR A 278 25.42 -21.27 -17.96
C THR A 278 25.48 -21.91 -16.56
N GLN A 279 26.55 -22.62 -16.26
CA GLN A 279 26.80 -23.19 -14.93
C GLN A 279 26.98 -22.11 -13.86
N ASP A 280 27.72 -21.04 -14.17
CA ASP A 280 27.92 -19.91 -13.25
C ASP A 280 26.61 -19.19 -12.94
N LYS A 281 25.76 -18.98 -13.95
CA LYS A 281 24.42 -18.39 -13.77
C LYS A 281 23.53 -19.29 -12.92
N ALA A 282 23.54 -20.60 -13.17
CA ALA A 282 22.80 -21.54 -12.33
C ALA A 282 23.30 -21.51 -10.88
N SER A 283 24.62 -21.45 -10.67
CA SER A 283 25.23 -21.38 -9.34
C SER A 283 24.87 -20.08 -8.61
N TYR A 284 24.86 -18.95 -9.34
CA TYR A 284 24.40 -17.65 -8.83
C TYR A 284 22.92 -17.70 -8.45
N ASP A 285 22.05 -18.17 -9.36
CA ASP A 285 20.60 -18.22 -9.14
C ASP A 285 20.26 -19.12 -7.95
N THR A 286 20.90 -20.30 -7.84
CA THR A 286 20.76 -21.20 -6.70
C THR A 286 21.21 -20.53 -5.40
N ALA A 287 22.36 -19.86 -5.39
CA ALA A 287 22.84 -19.20 -4.16
C ALA A 287 21.89 -18.08 -3.67
N ILE A 288 21.34 -17.28 -4.59
CA ILE A 288 20.34 -16.25 -4.26
C ILE A 288 19.03 -16.88 -3.77
N GLU A 289 18.59 -17.97 -4.40
CA GLU A 289 17.40 -18.72 -4.02
C GLU A 289 17.56 -19.33 -2.61
N ASP A 290 18.70 -19.98 -2.34
CA ASP A 290 19.04 -20.57 -1.05
C ASP A 290 19.04 -19.53 0.07
N ILE A 291 19.67 -18.37 -0.15
CA ILE A 291 19.66 -17.28 0.85
C ILE A 291 18.24 -16.82 1.18
N SER A 292 17.38 -16.67 0.16
CA SER A 292 15.98 -16.30 0.38
C SER A 292 15.20 -17.36 1.18
N GLN A 293 15.54 -18.64 0.99
CA GLN A 293 14.90 -19.78 1.66
C GLN A 293 15.40 -19.97 3.11
N ILE A 294 16.67 -19.68 3.38
CA ILE A 294 17.26 -19.79 4.72
C ILE A 294 16.71 -18.70 5.65
N LEU A 295 16.40 -17.51 5.14
CA LEU A 295 15.97 -16.35 5.94
C LEU A 295 14.47 -16.36 6.29
N HIS A 296 14.01 -17.50 6.80
CA HIS A 296 12.68 -17.76 7.35
C HIS A 296 12.81 -18.23 8.81
N PRO A 297 11.77 -18.06 9.66
CA PRO A 297 11.82 -18.50 11.04
C PRO A 297 11.75 -20.03 11.20
N PHE A 298 11.37 -20.75 10.14
CA PHE A 298 11.34 -22.20 10.05
C PHE A 298 12.31 -22.68 8.98
N GLU A 299 12.95 -23.83 9.23
CA GLU A 299 13.70 -24.56 8.20
C GLU A 299 12.72 -25.27 7.25
N LEU A 300 13.02 -25.28 5.95
CA LEU A 300 12.10 -25.81 4.93
C LEU A 300 11.86 -27.31 5.09
N GLU A 301 12.93 -28.08 5.23
CA GLU A 301 12.91 -29.55 5.23
C GLU A 301 12.38 -30.11 6.55
N SER A 302 12.80 -29.55 7.68
CA SER A 302 12.43 -30.07 9.00
C SER A 302 11.21 -29.38 9.60
N GLY A 303 10.82 -28.19 9.11
CA GLY A 303 9.84 -27.29 9.73
C GLY A 303 10.15 -26.89 11.17
N GLN A 304 11.37 -27.12 11.66
CA GLN A 304 11.78 -26.72 12.99
C GLN A 304 12.09 -25.22 13.03
N GLY A 305 11.88 -24.61 14.19
CA GLY A 305 12.25 -23.22 14.41
C GLY A 305 13.76 -23.01 14.28
N GLN A 306 14.16 -21.98 13.55
CA GLN A 306 15.56 -21.64 13.33
C GLN A 306 16.14 -20.79 14.46
N THR A 307 17.39 -21.07 14.81
CA THR A 307 18.20 -20.25 15.71
C THR A 307 19.12 -19.32 14.92
N VAL A 308 19.64 -18.27 15.58
CA VAL A 308 20.64 -17.36 14.99
C VAL A 308 21.84 -18.14 14.44
N GLN A 309 22.37 -19.08 15.23
CA GLN A 309 23.50 -19.90 14.85
C GLN A 309 23.21 -20.80 13.63
N SER A 310 22.01 -21.39 13.57
CA SER A 310 21.58 -22.21 12.43
C SER A 310 21.58 -21.41 11.14
N ILE A 311 21.02 -20.20 11.16
CA ILE A 311 20.94 -19.30 10.00
C ILE A 311 22.34 -18.94 9.50
N GLU A 312 23.24 -18.51 10.40
CA GLU A 312 24.62 -18.17 10.06
C GLU A 312 25.38 -19.35 9.44
N GLN A 313 25.19 -20.55 10.01
CA GLN A 313 25.81 -21.77 9.50
C GLN A 313 25.30 -22.13 8.10
N GLN A 314 23.98 -22.09 7.90
CA GLN A 314 23.35 -22.41 6.61
C GLN A 314 23.74 -21.42 5.51
N LEU A 315 23.83 -20.12 5.83
CA LEU A 315 24.22 -19.07 4.87
C LEU A 315 25.68 -19.17 4.42
N SER A 316 26.54 -19.88 5.15
CA SER A 316 27.96 -19.99 4.83
C SER A 316 28.20 -20.60 3.44
N THR A 317 27.40 -21.57 3.02
CA THR A 317 27.52 -22.26 1.73
C THR A 317 27.16 -21.35 0.54
N PRO A 318 25.95 -20.74 0.47
CA PRO A 318 25.60 -19.87 -0.64
C PRO A 318 26.48 -18.62 -0.69
N LEU A 319 26.91 -18.05 0.44
CA LEU A 319 27.82 -16.89 0.44
C LEU A 319 29.21 -17.25 -0.10
N LYS A 320 29.74 -18.46 0.19
CA LYS A 320 30.98 -18.95 -0.43
C LYS A 320 30.84 -19.14 -1.95
N SER A 321 29.68 -19.63 -2.41
CA SER A 321 29.38 -19.75 -3.83
C SER A 321 29.42 -18.37 -4.53
N LEU A 322 28.74 -17.38 -3.96
CA LEU A 322 28.77 -16.00 -4.46
C LEU A 322 30.18 -15.40 -4.41
N THR A 323 30.94 -15.67 -3.34
CA THR A 323 32.33 -15.20 -3.21
C THR A 323 33.22 -15.74 -4.32
N THR A 324 33.09 -17.03 -4.64
CA THR A 324 33.84 -17.68 -5.73
C THR A 324 33.54 -17.01 -7.07
N LEU A 325 32.26 -16.78 -7.34
CA LEU A 325 31.79 -16.12 -8.56
C LEU A 325 32.15 -14.63 -8.62
N SER A 326 32.25 -13.94 -7.49
CA SER A 326 32.52 -12.49 -7.41
C SER A 326 33.84 -12.08 -8.08
N SER A 327 34.85 -12.96 -8.02
CA SER A 327 36.15 -12.74 -8.65
C SER A 327 36.05 -12.64 -10.18
N ARG A 328 35.11 -13.39 -10.77
CA ARG A 328 34.86 -13.44 -12.22
C ARG A 328 33.80 -12.43 -12.65
N TYR A 329 32.82 -12.16 -11.78
CA TYR A 329 31.66 -11.33 -12.08
C TYR A 329 31.48 -10.24 -11.02
N GLY A 330 31.53 -8.98 -11.43
CA GLY A 330 31.29 -7.83 -10.55
C GLY A 330 32.52 -7.37 -9.75
N GLY A 331 33.53 -8.24 -9.56
CA GLY A 331 34.81 -7.90 -8.93
C GLY A 331 34.64 -7.32 -7.53
N THR A 332 35.41 -6.28 -7.20
CA THR A 332 35.37 -5.61 -5.89
C THR A 332 33.97 -5.14 -5.49
N LYS A 333 33.12 -4.73 -6.43
CA LYS A 333 31.74 -4.32 -6.10
C LYS A 333 30.91 -5.50 -5.60
N ALA A 334 31.09 -6.69 -6.18
CA ALA A 334 30.41 -7.89 -5.74
C ALA A 334 30.95 -8.36 -4.37
N SER A 335 32.27 -8.36 -4.18
CA SER A 335 32.88 -8.71 -2.88
C SER A 335 32.38 -7.79 -1.76
N ASN A 336 32.38 -6.47 -1.98
CA ASN A 336 31.86 -5.51 -1.00
C ASN A 336 30.37 -5.72 -0.70
N ALA A 337 29.57 -6.08 -1.70
CA ALA A 337 28.15 -6.36 -1.50
C ALA A 337 27.92 -7.62 -0.67
N ILE A 338 28.72 -8.67 -0.89
CA ILE A 338 28.71 -9.90 -0.08
C ILE A 338 29.12 -9.60 1.36
N ASP A 339 30.19 -8.83 1.56
CA ASP A 339 30.65 -8.44 2.90
C ASP A 339 29.59 -7.61 3.64
N THR A 340 28.97 -6.65 2.94
CA THR A 340 27.90 -5.81 3.49
C THR A 340 26.69 -6.66 3.89
N PHE A 341 26.28 -7.59 3.04
CA PHE A 341 25.21 -8.53 3.37
C PHE A 341 25.57 -9.41 4.56
N GLY A 342 26.81 -9.91 4.62
CA GLY A 342 27.32 -10.67 5.76
C GLY A 342 27.23 -9.92 7.08
N GLN A 343 27.49 -8.61 7.08
CA GLN A 343 27.32 -7.74 8.26
C GLN A 343 25.85 -7.56 8.67
N GLN A 344 24.90 -7.71 7.73
CA GLN A 344 23.47 -7.61 8.00
C GLN A 344 22.86 -8.91 8.56
N VAL A 345 23.48 -10.06 8.32
CA VAL A 345 22.97 -11.39 8.75
C VAL A 345 22.62 -11.44 10.25
N PRO A 346 23.48 -10.98 11.18
CA PRO A 346 23.15 -11.02 12.61
C PRO A 346 21.90 -10.20 12.96
N HIS A 347 21.66 -9.09 12.26
CA HIS A 347 20.49 -8.24 12.48
C HIS A 347 19.21 -8.88 11.94
N ILE A 348 19.28 -9.56 10.79
CA ILE A 348 18.15 -10.34 10.24
C ILE A 348 17.82 -11.51 11.19
N ALA A 349 18.84 -12.21 11.66
CA ALA A 349 18.68 -13.31 12.60
C ALA A 349 18.13 -12.84 13.96
N ALA A 350 18.52 -11.65 14.42
CA ALA A 350 17.94 -11.01 15.61
C ALA A 350 16.45 -10.72 15.45
N GLY A 351 15.99 -10.35 14.24
CA GLY A 351 14.57 -10.21 13.93
C GLY A 351 13.79 -11.52 14.08
N ILE A 352 14.34 -12.63 13.57
CA ILE A 352 13.76 -13.97 13.74
C ILE A 352 13.72 -14.36 15.22
N HIS A 353 14.79 -14.09 15.97
CA HIS A 353 14.85 -14.36 17.40
C HIS A 353 13.83 -13.52 18.20
N ALA A 354 13.68 -12.24 17.87
CA ALA A 354 12.69 -11.36 18.50
C ALA A 354 11.25 -11.83 18.25
N TRP A 355 10.96 -12.32 17.04
CA TRP A 355 9.68 -12.94 16.73
C TRP A 355 9.45 -14.24 17.52
N TRP A 356 10.45 -15.13 17.61
CA TRP A 356 10.34 -16.33 18.44
C TRP A 356 10.12 -16.02 19.92
N TYR A 357 10.83 -15.04 20.47
CA TYR A 357 10.60 -14.56 21.83
C TYR A 357 9.15 -14.09 22.03
N TRP A 358 8.59 -13.38 21.04
CA TRP A 358 7.20 -12.98 21.06
C TRP A 358 6.23 -14.16 20.97
N VAL A 359 6.49 -15.13 20.07
CA VAL A 359 5.71 -16.38 19.96
C VAL A 359 5.58 -17.04 21.33
N PHE A 360 6.70 -17.25 22.03
CA PHE A 360 6.69 -17.89 23.34
C PHE A 360 5.95 -17.04 24.39
N ALA A 361 6.22 -15.73 24.45
CA ALA A 361 5.59 -14.84 25.41
C ALA A 361 4.07 -14.76 25.20
N ALA A 362 3.62 -14.56 23.95
CA ALA A 362 2.20 -14.49 23.62
C ALA A 362 1.50 -15.83 23.90
N LEU A 363 2.10 -16.95 23.54
CA LEU A 363 1.51 -18.27 23.76
C LEU A 363 1.35 -18.59 25.26
N ALA A 364 2.33 -18.19 26.09
CA ALA A 364 2.27 -18.34 27.53
C ALA A 364 1.13 -17.53 28.19
N THR A 365 0.71 -16.42 27.57
CA THR A 365 -0.47 -15.66 28.04
C THR A 365 -1.80 -16.30 27.67
N GLN A 366 -1.81 -17.15 26.64
CA GLN A 366 -3.04 -17.78 26.13
C GLN A 366 -3.33 -19.13 26.80
N THR A 367 -2.30 -19.86 27.24
CA THR A 367 -2.48 -21.17 27.86
C THR A 367 -1.31 -21.58 28.75
N GLU A 368 -1.60 -22.22 29.88
CA GLU A 368 -0.60 -22.88 30.74
C GLU A 368 -0.29 -24.33 30.30
N CYS A 369 -1.05 -24.88 29.35
CA CYS A 369 -0.90 -26.26 28.91
C CYS A 369 0.33 -26.45 28.01
N LEU A 370 1.42 -26.99 28.57
CA LEU A 370 2.66 -27.25 27.83
C LEU A 370 2.46 -28.13 26.58
N GLN A 371 1.54 -29.10 26.64
CA GLN A 371 1.24 -29.94 25.49
C GLN A 371 0.65 -29.12 24.33
N THR A 372 -0.28 -28.20 24.64
CA THR A 372 -0.84 -27.27 23.66
C THR A 372 0.24 -26.34 23.13
N GLN A 373 1.07 -25.77 24.00
CA GLN A 373 2.14 -24.86 23.56
C GLN A 373 3.10 -25.55 22.58
N ASN A 374 3.60 -26.72 22.95
CA ASN A 374 4.50 -27.51 22.11
C ASN A 374 3.84 -27.88 20.79
N TRP A 375 2.56 -28.26 20.81
CA TRP A 375 1.81 -28.59 19.61
C TRP A 375 1.68 -27.39 18.66
N VAL A 376 1.35 -26.20 19.20
CA VAL A 376 1.26 -24.97 18.41
C VAL A 376 2.60 -24.66 17.73
N ILE A 377 3.70 -24.69 18.49
CA ILE A 377 5.03 -24.31 18.01
C ILE A 377 5.58 -25.32 17.00
N ALA A 378 5.43 -26.63 17.26
CA ALA A 378 6.07 -27.67 16.48
C ALA A 378 5.24 -28.15 15.27
N HIS A 379 3.92 -27.93 15.28
CA HIS A 379 3.02 -28.48 14.26
C HIS A 379 2.12 -27.43 13.61
N LEU A 380 1.35 -26.67 14.39
CA LEU A 380 0.36 -25.75 13.82
C LEU A 380 1.00 -24.53 13.14
N LEU A 381 1.87 -23.83 13.87
CA LEU A 381 2.47 -22.57 13.40
C LEU A 381 3.36 -22.75 12.15
N PRO A 382 4.21 -23.81 12.02
CA PRO A 382 4.95 -24.07 10.79
C PRO A 382 4.04 -24.25 9.57
N TRP A 383 2.92 -24.98 9.73
CA TRP A 383 1.97 -25.20 8.64
C TRP A 383 1.30 -23.90 8.20
N VAL A 384 0.74 -23.14 9.15
CA VAL A 384 0.09 -21.85 8.86
C VAL A 384 1.08 -20.88 8.22
N TYR A 385 2.31 -20.83 8.74
CA TYR A 385 3.37 -19.98 8.21
C TYR A 385 3.70 -20.31 6.75
N TRP A 386 3.99 -21.57 6.44
CA TRP A 386 4.38 -21.96 5.08
C TRP A 386 3.24 -21.83 4.08
N GLN A 387 2.00 -22.11 4.50
CA GLN A 387 0.81 -21.85 3.69
C GLN A 387 0.73 -20.37 3.30
N GLN A 388 0.89 -19.48 4.29
CA GLN A 388 0.88 -18.03 4.06
C GLN A 388 2.03 -17.58 3.14
N GLN A 389 3.25 -18.13 3.29
CA GLN A 389 4.37 -17.79 2.41
C GLN A 389 4.15 -18.27 0.96
N ALA A 390 3.59 -19.46 0.79
CA ALA A 390 3.23 -20.02 -0.50
C ALA A 390 2.17 -19.18 -1.24
N ASP A 391 1.20 -18.63 -0.50
CA ASP A 391 0.15 -17.79 -1.06
C ASP A 391 0.66 -16.39 -1.43
N LYS A 392 1.61 -15.85 -0.66
CA LYS A 392 2.22 -14.54 -0.91
C LYS A 392 3.17 -14.52 -2.11
N THR A 393 3.95 -15.58 -2.33
CA THR A 393 4.97 -15.59 -3.38
C THR A 393 4.37 -15.80 -4.78
N GLN A 394 4.86 -15.03 -5.75
CA GLN A 394 4.54 -15.18 -7.17
C GLN A 394 5.68 -15.85 -7.96
N GLN A 395 6.84 -16.07 -7.34
CA GLN A 395 7.99 -16.70 -8.00
C GLN A 395 7.76 -18.23 -8.03
N PRO A 396 7.70 -18.88 -9.20
CA PRO A 396 7.24 -20.28 -9.29
C PRO A 396 8.08 -21.31 -8.52
N LYS A 397 9.41 -21.19 -8.50
CA LYS A 397 10.29 -22.15 -7.80
C LYS A 397 10.10 -22.07 -6.29
N LEU A 398 10.15 -20.86 -5.73
CA LEU A 398 9.89 -20.58 -4.32
C LEU A 398 8.47 -20.99 -3.94
N LYS A 399 7.49 -20.72 -4.81
CA LYS A 399 6.10 -21.14 -4.58
C LYS A 399 6.00 -22.65 -4.42
N ASN A 400 6.58 -23.41 -5.35
CA ASN A 400 6.58 -24.87 -5.30
C ASN A 400 7.28 -25.37 -4.01
N ARG A 401 8.42 -24.79 -3.64
CA ARG A 401 9.14 -25.13 -2.41
C ARG A 401 8.31 -24.86 -1.15
N TYR A 402 7.67 -23.69 -1.05
CA TYR A 402 6.84 -23.35 0.11
C TYR A 402 5.56 -24.18 0.18
N GLN A 403 4.96 -24.52 -0.97
CA GLN A 403 3.83 -25.45 -1.02
C GLN A 403 4.22 -26.85 -0.55
N GLN A 404 5.40 -27.34 -0.93
CA GLN A 404 5.92 -28.60 -0.42
C GLN A 404 6.12 -28.55 1.09
N ALA A 405 6.78 -27.51 1.62
CA ALA A 405 6.98 -27.33 3.06
C ALA A 405 5.64 -27.24 3.82
N ALA A 406 4.64 -26.56 3.26
CA ALA A 406 3.29 -26.49 3.83
C ALA A 406 2.60 -27.86 3.83
N GLN A 407 2.73 -28.66 2.77
CA GLN A 407 2.18 -30.01 2.69
C GLN A 407 2.83 -30.96 3.72
N GLU A 408 4.16 -30.91 3.84
CA GLU A 408 4.89 -31.71 4.82
C GLU A 408 4.58 -31.29 6.27
N ALA A 409 4.41 -30.00 6.53
CA ALA A 409 3.94 -29.49 7.83
C ALA A 409 2.50 -29.91 8.13
N ALA A 410 1.60 -29.86 7.14
CA ALA A 410 0.22 -30.31 7.28
C ALA A 410 0.14 -31.82 7.59
N GLN A 411 0.96 -32.65 6.93
CA GLN A 411 1.04 -34.08 7.23
C GLN A 411 1.46 -34.33 8.67
N ARG A 412 2.49 -33.61 9.16
CA ARG A 412 2.93 -33.71 10.56
C ARG A 412 1.82 -33.30 11.53
N LEU A 413 1.15 -32.18 11.26
CA LEU A 413 0.03 -31.70 12.06
C LEU A 413 -1.10 -32.74 12.14
N LEU A 414 -1.48 -33.33 11.00
CA LEU A 414 -2.56 -34.33 10.95
C LEU A 414 -2.15 -35.70 11.51
N SER A 415 -0.86 -36.02 11.54
CA SER A 415 -0.37 -37.27 12.14
C SER A 415 -0.24 -37.21 13.67
N ASP A 416 -0.22 -36.01 14.24
CA ASP A 416 -0.05 -35.83 15.67
C ASP A 416 -1.34 -36.20 16.44
N ALA A 417 -1.19 -37.03 17.47
CA ALA A 417 -2.32 -37.53 18.24
C ALA A 417 -3.07 -36.42 18.99
N PHE A 418 -2.36 -35.36 19.43
CA PHE A 418 -2.98 -34.25 20.15
C PHE A 418 -3.95 -33.46 19.26
N THR A 419 -3.65 -33.32 17.96
CA THR A 419 -4.56 -32.72 16.97
C THR A 419 -5.94 -33.36 16.97
N HIS A 420 -6.03 -34.67 17.22
CA HIS A 420 -7.31 -35.39 17.25
C HIS A 420 -8.07 -35.25 18.58
N THR A 421 -7.42 -34.78 19.64
CA THR A 421 -8.05 -34.57 20.95
C THR A 421 -8.78 -33.23 21.07
N LEU A 422 -8.45 -32.26 20.21
CA LEU A 422 -9.02 -30.91 20.23
C LEU A 422 -10.42 -30.85 19.60
N THR A 423 -11.31 -30.05 20.20
CA THR A 423 -12.63 -29.74 19.62
C THR A 423 -12.48 -28.84 18.38
N PRO A 424 -13.50 -28.79 17.49
CA PRO A 424 -13.48 -27.88 16.35
C PRO A 424 -13.26 -26.41 16.74
N GLU A 425 -13.86 -25.95 17.84
CA GLU A 425 -13.76 -24.57 18.33
C GLU A 425 -12.34 -24.26 18.84
N ALA A 426 -11.73 -25.21 19.57
CA ALA A 426 -10.35 -25.08 20.01
C ALA A 426 -9.38 -25.04 18.83
N LYS A 427 -9.62 -25.85 17.80
CA LYS A 427 -8.82 -25.82 16.55
C LYS A 427 -8.92 -24.47 15.86
N GLN A 428 -10.13 -23.93 15.73
CA GLN A 428 -10.34 -22.62 15.11
C GLN A 428 -9.64 -21.51 15.90
N THR A 429 -9.77 -21.50 17.23
CA THR A 429 -9.10 -20.52 18.10
C THR A 429 -7.58 -20.51 17.91
N TRP A 430 -6.96 -21.70 17.89
CA TRP A 430 -5.51 -21.80 17.68
C TRP A 430 -5.10 -21.47 16.25
N LEU A 431 -5.94 -21.77 15.26
CA LEU A 431 -5.71 -21.40 13.87
C LEU A 431 -5.70 -19.87 13.72
N ASP A 432 -6.67 -19.17 14.30
CA ASP A 432 -6.75 -17.71 14.27
C ASP A 432 -5.53 -17.08 14.97
N TRP A 433 -5.13 -17.63 16.12
CA TRP A 433 -3.92 -17.22 16.83
C TRP A 433 -2.65 -17.42 15.98
N ALA A 434 -2.50 -18.60 15.37
CA ALA A 434 -1.34 -18.91 14.53
C ALA A 434 -1.29 -18.03 13.28
N GLN A 435 -2.45 -17.73 12.68
CA GLN A 435 -2.56 -16.85 11.54
C GLN A 435 -2.19 -15.40 11.90
N TRP A 436 -2.67 -14.92 13.06
CA TRP A 436 -2.27 -13.63 13.61
C TRP A 436 -0.75 -13.57 13.86
N MET A 437 -0.17 -14.57 14.53
CA MET A 437 1.27 -14.58 14.85
C MET A 437 2.14 -14.68 13.58
N ALA A 438 1.73 -15.49 12.59
CA ALA A 438 2.43 -15.60 11.32
C ALA A 438 2.30 -14.32 10.46
N ASN A 439 1.17 -13.60 10.54
CA ASN A 439 1.01 -12.27 9.94
C ASN A 439 1.93 -11.21 10.54
N ASN A 440 2.30 -11.38 11.81
CA ASN A 440 3.19 -10.47 12.52
C ASN A 440 4.68 -10.72 12.26
N TYR A 441 5.06 -11.82 11.59
CA TYR A 441 6.42 -11.98 11.11
C TYR A 441 6.62 -11.22 9.79
N GLN A 442 7.47 -10.19 9.83
CA GLN A 442 7.72 -9.31 8.68
C GLN A 442 9.23 -9.14 8.47
N ARG A 443 9.69 -9.51 7.26
CA ARG A 443 11.10 -9.46 6.86
C ARG A 443 11.38 -8.45 5.73
N THR A 444 10.34 -7.77 5.26
CA THR A 444 10.41 -6.75 4.21
C THR A 444 9.45 -5.61 4.55
N SER A 445 9.77 -4.39 4.13
CA SER A 445 8.89 -3.22 4.24
C SER A 445 8.07 -2.99 2.95
N SER A 446 7.78 -4.05 2.18
CA SER A 446 7.08 -3.95 0.88
C SER A 446 5.73 -3.20 0.91
N ALA A 447 5.01 -3.22 2.04
CA ALA A 447 3.80 -2.42 2.22
C ALA A 447 4.10 -0.91 2.24
N VAL A 448 5.23 -0.51 2.84
CA VAL A 448 5.72 0.88 2.85
C VAL A 448 6.16 1.29 1.44
N GLU A 449 6.87 0.42 0.71
CA GLU A 449 7.24 0.65 -0.69
C GLU A 449 6.01 0.86 -1.59
N GLY A 450 4.96 0.04 -1.39
CA GLY A 450 3.68 0.20 -2.08
C GLY A 450 3.04 1.56 -1.78
N ARG A 451 3.11 2.01 -0.53
CA ARG A 451 2.63 3.33 -0.11
C ARG A 451 3.46 4.47 -0.75
N ASN A 452 4.78 4.35 -0.77
CA ASN A 452 5.68 5.30 -1.43
C ASN A 452 5.41 5.41 -2.93
N GLY A 453 5.15 4.29 -3.60
CA GLY A 453 4.71 4.26 -5.00
C GLY A 453 3.36 4.95 -5.21
N TYR A 454 2.39 4.74 -4.31
CA TYR A 454 1.10 5.44 -4.33
C TYR A 454 1.24 6.95 -4.20
N LEU A 455 2.04 7.42 -3.22
CA LEU A 455 2.32 8.85 -3.04
C LEU A 455 3.03 9.45 -4.24
N THR A 456 4.01 8.74 -4.81
CA THR A 456 4.73 9.18 -6.01
C THR A 456 3.78 9.43 -7.18
N ARG A 457 2.84 8.50 -7.41
CA ARG A 457 1.81 8.65 -8.44
C ARG A 457 0.95 9.89 -8.22
N LEU A 458 0.49 10.11 -6.97
CA LEU A 458 -0.34 11.28 -6.63
C LEU A 458 0.42 12.60 -6.71
N HIS A 459 1.69 12.62 -6.30
CA HIS A 459 2.54 13.78 -6.41
C HIS A 459 2.66 14.23 -7.89
N HIS A 460 2.90 13.28 -8.79
CA HIS A 460 3.00 13.58 -10.22
C HIS A 460 1.65 13.96 -10.86
N SER A 461 0.55 13.31 -10.50
CA SER A 461 -0.77 13.64 -11.06
C SER A 461 -1.31 14.97 -10.54
N GLY A 462 -1.06 15.28 -9.27
CA GLY A 462 -1.53 16.49 -8.58
C GLY A 462 -0.66 17.74 -8.79
N ARG A 463 0.54 17.60 -9.38
CA ARG A 463 1.61 18.62 -9.40
C ARG A 463 2.05 19.03 -8.00
N GLY A 464 2.25 18.03 -7.15
CA GLY A 464 2.46 18.19 -5.71
C GLY A 464 1.19 17.96 -4.90
N PHE A 465 1.36 17.96 -3.58
CA PHE A 465 0.27 17.87 -2.63
C PHE A 465 0.63 18.64 -1.35
N SER A 466 -0.38 19.13 -0.64
CA SER A 466 -0.24 19.86 0.62
C SER A 466 -0.14 18.93 1.83
N ALA A 467 0.19 19.45 3.01
CA ALA A 467 0.13 18.68 4.25
C ALA A 467 -1.29 18.12 4.53
N LEU A 468 -2.34 18.90 4.20
CA LEU A 468 -3.72 18.44 4.28
C LEU A 468 -3.99 17.26 3.34
N ASP A 469 -3.45 17.30 2.12
CA ASP A 469 -3.59 16.18 1.19
C ASP A 469 -2.95 14.90 1.75
N LEU A 470 -1.74 15.02 2.31
CA LEU A 470 -1.01 13.89 2.89
C LEU A 470 -1.80 13.24 4.05
N SER A 471 -2.31 14.06 4.97
CA SER A 471 -3.20 13.60 6.06
C SER A 471 -4.44 12.89 5.51
N VAL A 472 -5.12 13.47 4.52
CA VAL A 472 -6.30 12.85 3.90
C VAL A 472 -5.96 11.52 3.23
N PHE A 473 -4.83 11.42 2.53
CA PHE A 473 -4.40 10.15 1.92
C PHE A 473 -4.05 9.09 2.96
N THR A 474 -3.54 9.49 4.12
CA THR A 474 -3.27 8.60 5.25
C THR A 474 -4.58 8.08 5.85
N ILE A 475 -5.55 8.96 6.10
CA ILE A 475 -6.86 8.59 6.65
C ILE A 475 -7.60 7.65 5.69
N ILE A 476 -7.62 7.95 4.39
CA ILE A 476 -8.23 7.07 3.39
C ILE A 476 -7.55 5.68 3.40
N HIS A 477 -6.24 5.63 3.57
CA HIS A 477 -5.51 4.36 3.67
C HIS A 477 -5.92 3.58 4.91
N ASN A 478 -5.98 4.24 6.07
CA ASN A 478 -6.25 3.60 7.34
C ASN A 478 -7.72 3.13 7.48
N PHE A 479 -8.68 3.92 6.98
CA PHE A 479 -10.12 3.76 7.30
C PHE A 479 -11.03 3.49 6.09
N HIS A 480 -10.50 3.44 4.87
CA HIS A 480 -11.35 3.19 3.68
C HIS A 480 -10.79 2.13 2.73
N LEU A 481 -9.47 1.96 2.65
CA LEU A 481 -8.90 0.88 1.83
C LEU A 481 -9.07 -0.46 2.53
N THR A 482 -9.73 -1.39 1.84
CA THR A 482 -9.98 -2.74 2.36
C THR A 482 -9.08 -3.79 1.72
N ARG A 483 -8.81 -4.86 2.47
CA ARG A 483 -8.23 -6.10 1.95
C ARG A 483 -9.33 -6.95 1.30
N PRO A 484 -8.97 -8.06 0.62
CA PRO A 484 -9.97 -9.00 0.09
C PRO A 484 -10.93 -9.58 1.14
N ASP A 485 -10.53 -9.56 2.42
CA ASP A 485 -11.37 -9.93 3.57
C ASP A 485 -12.41 -8.87 3.98
N GLY A 486 -12.40 -7.69 3.33
CA GLY A 486 -13.33 -6.59 3.61
C GLY A 486 -12.88 -5.63 4.71
N THR A 487 -11.80 -5.93 5.45
CA THR A 487 -11.36 -5.11 6.59
C THR A 487 -10.43 -3.97 6.17
N THR A 488 -10.46 -2.86 6.91
CA THR A 488 -9.54 -1.72 6.81
C THR A 488 -8.30 -1.93 7.67
N ALA A 489 -7.28 -1.08 7.53
CA ALA A 489 -6.07 -1.19 8.35
C ALA A 489 -6.34 -0.86 9.82
N ALA A 490 -7.21 0.11 10.09
CA ALA A 490 -7.62 0.47 11.44
C ALA A 490 -8.37 -0.69 12.12
N GLU A 491 -9.33 -1.31 11.43
CA GLU A 491 -10.08 -2.46 11.98
C GLU A 491 -9.15 -3.61 12.39
N ARG A 492 -8.17 -3.94 11.54
CA ARG A 492 -7.21 -5.01 11.84
C ARG A 492 -6.28 -4.69 13.00
N LEU A 493 -5.91 -3.43 13.19
CA LEU A 493 -4.99 -3.04 14.25
C LEU A 493 -5.70 -2.93 15.61
N PHE A 494 -6.90 -2.35 15.62
CA PHE A 494 -7.63 -2.05 16.86
C PHE A 494 -8.70 -3.07 17.22
N ASP A 495 -8.96 -4.06 16.36
CA ASP A 495 -10.00 -5.07 16.55
C ASP A 495 -11.38 -4.42 16.82
N HIS A 496 -11.69 -3.39 16.02
CA HIS A 496 -12.86 -2.55 16.17
C HIS A 496 -13.43 -2.18 14.81
N GLU A 497 -14.73 -2.38 14.60
CA GLU A 497 -15.43 -1.94 13.38
C GLU A 497 -15.61 -0.42 13.38
N PHE A 498 -15.25 0.24 12.29
CA PHE A 498 -15.40 1.69 12.16
C PHE A 498 -16.55 2.03 11.20
N PRO A 499 -17.26 3.17 11.37
CA PRO A 499 -18.24 3.64 10.40
C PRO A 499 -17.60 3.83 9.03
N ASP A 500 -18.31 3.54 7.92
CA ASP A 500 -17.76 3.77 6.58
C ASP A 500 -17.37 5.24 6.39
N LEU A 501 -16.10 5.47 6.03
CA LEU A 501 -15.54 6.81 5.89
C LEU A 501 -16.34 7.66 4.89
N PHE A 502 -16.75 7.09 3.76
CA PHE A 502 -17.41 7.85 2.70
C PHE A 502 -18.84 8.22 3.12
N GLU A 503 -19.60 7.28 3.65
CA GLU A 503 -20.95 7.51 4.15
C GLU A 503 -20.96 8.56 5.26
N TRP A 504 -20.09 8.41 6.26
CA TRP A 504 -19.95 9.38 7.35
C TRP A 504 -19.62 10.77 6.82
N VAL A 505 -18.65 10.88 5.89
CA VAL A 505 -18.29 12.16 5.28
C VAL A 505 -19.49 12.77 4.54
N VAL A 506 -20.23 12.00 3.74
CA VAL A 506 -21.40 12.50 3.01
C VAL A 506 -22.50 12.99 3.94
N GLU A 507 -22.73 12.32 5.07
CA GLU A 507 -23.69 12.75 6.10
C GLU A 507 -23.32 14.11 6.70
N HIS A 508 -22.02 14.33 6.94
CA HIS A 508 -21.50 15.57 7.55
C HIS A 508 -21.24 16.70 6.54
N MET A 509 -21.37 16.42 5.25
CA MET A 509 -21.32 17.46 4.22
C MET A 509 -22.58 18.33 4.23
N GLY A 510 -22.42 19.63 4.02
CA GLY A 510 -23.55 20.54 3.78
C GLY A 510 -24.21 20.36 2.41
N ASP A 511 -25.16 21.25 2.10
CA ASP A 511 -25.84 21.28 0.80
C ASP A 511 -24.85 21.45 -0.37
N LEU A 512 -25.11 20.73 -1.47
CA LEU A 512 -24.36 20.93 -2.72
C LEU A 512 -24.47 22.37 -3.21
N PRO A 513 -23.39 22.96 -3.77
CA PRO A 513 -23.42 24.30 -4.29
C PRO A 513 -24.52 24.42 -5.36
N LEU A 514 -25.35 25.45 -5.27
CA LEU A 514 -26.37 25.72 -6.29
C LEU A 514 -25.71 26.14 -7.60
N ALA A 515 -26.30 25.72 -8.71
CA ALA A 515 -25.93 26.23 -10.02
C ALA A 515 -26.05 27.76 -10.05
N ARG A 516 -24.97 28.43 -10.45
CA ARG A 516 -24.96 29.88 -10.64
C ARG A 516 -24.73 30.18 -12.12
N GLN A 517 -25.62 30.96 -12.72
CA GLN A 517 -25.31 31.60 -13.99
C GLN A 517 -24.22 32.63 -13.73
N SER A 518 -23.04 32.46 -14.32
CA SER A 518 -22.09 33.58 -14.39
C SER A 518 -22.76 34.70 -15.17
N LYS A 519 -22.70 35.94 -14.67
CA LYS A 519 -22.89 37.10 -15.56
C LYS A 519 -21.95 36.87 -16.73
N LYS A 520 -22.47 36.85 -17.96
CA LYS A 520 -21.65 36.68 -19.18
C LYS A 520 -20.40 37.52 -19.00
N THR A 521 -19.23 36.89 -19.05
CA THR A 521 -17.95 37.61 -19.06
C THR A 521 -18.09 38.66 -20.16
N GLN A 522 -18.04 39.94 -19.79
CA GLN A 522 -17.87 40.98 -20.80
C GLN A 522 -16.65 40.53 -21.60
N ARG A 523 -16.81 40.33 -22.91
CA ARG A 523 -15.68 40.02 -23.76
C ARG A 523 -14.62 41.06 -23.43
N PRO A 524 -13.40 40.68 -23.01
CA PRO A 524 -12.34 41.68 -22.93
C PRO A 524 -12.32 42.39 -24.28
N ASN A 525 -12.34 43.72 -24.26
CA ASN A 525 -12.29 44.51 -25.49
C ASN A 525 -11.18 43.91 -26.34
N SER A 526 -11.51 43.51 -27.58
CA SER A 526 -10.51 43.13 -28.55
C SER A 526 -9.43 44.19 -28.51
N PHE A 527 -8.16 43.78 -28.38
CA PHE A 527 -7.03 44.70 -28.49
C PHE A 527 -7.09 45.33 -29.88
N HIS A 528 -7.75 46.48 -29.99
CA HIS A 528 -7.81 47.26 -31.20
C HIS A 528 -6.57 48.16 -31.17
N LEU A 529 -5.50 47.71 -31.82
CA LEU A 529 -4.46 48.61 -32.28
C LEU A 529 -4.91 49.12 -33.65
N GLU A 530 -5.12 50.42 -33.80
CA GLU A 530 -5.34 51.03 -35.11
C GLU A 530 -4.15 50.69 -36.03
N GLY A 531 -4.44 50.16 -37.22
CA GLY A 531 -3.43 49.88 -38.26
C GLY A 531 -3.05 48.40 -38.45
N PHE A 532 -3.58 47.47 -37.66
CA PHE A 532 -3.37 46.03 -37.90
C PHE A 532 -4.69 45.29 -38.10
N PRO A 533 -4.96 44.69 -39.29
CA PRO A 533 -6.08 43.79 -39.45
C PRO A 533 -5.81 42.45 -38.74
N ALA A 534 -6.89 41.81 -38.27
CA ALA A 534 -6.89 40.55 -37.54
C ALA A 534 -6.38 39.35 -38.35
#